data_AF-A0A962AR86-F1
#
_entry.id   AF-A0A962AR86-F1
#
_cell.length_a   1.000
_cell.length_b   1.000
_cell.length_c   1.000
_cell.angle_alpha   90.00
_cell.angle_beta   90.00
_cell.angle_gamma   90.00
#
_symmetry.space_group_name_H-M   'P 1'
#
loop_
_entity.id
_entity.type
_entity.pdbx_description
1 polymer ?
#
loop_
_entity_poly.entity_id
_entity_poly.type
_entity_poly.pdbx_seq_one_letter_code
_entity_poly.pdbx_strand_id
1 'polypeptide(L)'
;ASLKTIRQWNNALTLPAYLVLGLATGAILLVLISALFGVYRPAFASLALVLLALGFAIKLAYWRQIDTERPRSTLGTATGLDRFGEVRLLEMPHTEENFIMREMGYAVARKHARRLRIVAALALFVAPLILLAVALWAGPSSAIALGILATLSAGVGIAVERWLFFAEATHASMIYYGRTA
;
A
#
# COMPACT_ATOMS: atom_id res chain seq x y z
N ALA A 1 8.41 -11.58 0.91
CA ALA A 1 9.06 -10.58 0.06
C ALA A 1 9.24 -11.18 -1.33
N SER A 2 8.82 -10.49 -2.40
CA SER A 2 8.75 -11.08 -3.75
C SER A 2 9.99 -10.79 -4.60
N LEU A 3 10.33 -9.51 -4.82
CA LEU A 3 11.42 -9.11 -5.74
C LEU A 3 12.51 -8.35 -5.01
N LYS A 4 13.73 -8.91 -4.97
CA LYS A 4 14.88 -8.28 -4.31
C LYS A 4 15.28 -6.94 -4.94
N THR A 5 14.97 -6.76 -6.23
CA THR A 5 15.26 -5.55 -7.02
C THR A 5 14.36 -4.37 -6.69
N ILE A 6 13.21 -4.60 -6.03
CA ILE A 6 12.27 -3.55 -5.60
C ILE A 6 12.21 -3.59 -4.08
N ARG A 7 12.88 -2.61 -3.47
CA ARG A 7 13.04 -2.53 -2.02
C ARG A 7 11.71 -2.39 -1.28
N GLN A 8 10.78 -1.59 -1.81
CA GLN A 8 9.44 -1.37 -1.26
C GLN A 8 8.58 -2.65 -1.22
N TRP A 9 8.91 -3.64 -2.05
CA TRP A 9 8.23 -4.95 -2.10
C TRP A 9 9.01 -6.03 -1.34
N ASN A 10 10.24 -5.73 -0.94
CA ASN A 10 11.15 -6.61 -0.22
C ASN A 10 11.50 -6.05 1.16
N ASN A 11 10.46 -5.94 2.00
CA ASN A 11 10.60 -5.66 3.43
C ASN A 11 9.72 -6.61 4.27
N ALA A 12 10.01 -6.66 5.57
CA ALA A 12 9.34 -7.55 6.52
C ALA A 12 7.85 -7.21 6.69
N LEU A 13 7.44 -5.96 6.47
CA LEU A 13 6.06 -5.50 6.63
C LEU A 13 5.16 -5.80 5.42
N THR A 14 5.74 -6.12 4.26
CA THR A 14 4.97 -6.37 3.03
C THR A 14 4.03 -7.56 3.21
N LEU A 15 4.55 -8.72 3.65
CA LEU A 15 3.73 -9.92 3.82
C LEU A 15 2.62 -9.74 4.88
N PRO A 16 2.93 -9.27 6.12
CA PRO A 16 1.91 -8.96 7.11
C PRO A 16 0.85 -7.98 6.61
N ALA A 17 1.25 -6.92 5.89
CA ALA A 17 0.31 -5.95 5.35
C ALA A 17 -0.68 -6.61 4.36
N TYR A 18 -0.21 -7.48 3.46
CA TYR A 18 -1.10 -8.19 2.54
C TYR A 18 -2.07 -9.12 3.25
N LEU A 19 -1.60 -9.90 4.21
CA LEU A 19 -2.44 -10.83 4.97
C LEU A 19 -3.49 -10.10 5.79
N VAL A 20 -3.08 -9.08 6.57
CA VAL A 20 -4.00 -8.33 7.43
C VAL A 20 -5.00 -7.53 6.61
N LEU A 21 -4.60 -6.92 5.49
CA LEU A 21 -5.54 -6.23 4.61
C LEU A 21 -6.53 -7.18 3.97
N GLY A 22 -6.11 -8.36 3.53
CA GLY A 22 -7.01 -9.39 3.00
C GLY A 22 -8.00 -9.90 4.05
N LEU A 23 -7.54 -10.12 5.28
CA LEU A 23 -8.41 -10.49 6.40
C LEU A 23 -9.37 -9.35 6.78
N ALA A 24 -8.90 -8.10 6.80
CA ALA A 24 -9.72 -6.94 7.15
C ALA A 24 -10.85 -6.73 6.13
N THR A 25 -10.54 -6.72 4.82
CA THR A 25 -11.56 -6.59 3.78
C THR A 25 -12.50 -7.79 3.74
N GLY A 26 -11.98 -9.00 3.96
CA GLY A 26 -12.80 -10.21 4.12
C GLY A 26 -13.73 -10.14 5.33
N ALA A 27 -13.29 -9.59 6.46
CA ALA A 27 -14.10 -9.41 7.65
C ALA A 27 -15.20 -8.35 7.46
N ILE A 28 -14.94 -7.28 6.70
CA ILE A 28 -15.99 -6.31 6.31
C ILE A 28 -17.06 -7.01 5.47
N LEU A 29 -16.64 -7.81 4.47
CA LEU A 29 -17.58 -8.61 3.67
C LEU A 29 -18.36 -9.61 4.51
N LEU A 30 -17.71 -10.24 5.50
CA LEU A 30 -18.38 -11.16 6.44
C LEU A 30 -19.50 -10.45 7.21
N VAL A 31 -19.30 -9.21 7.65
CA VAL A 31 -20.36 -8.41 8.30
C VAL A 31 -21.54 -8.23 7.35
N LEU A 32 -21.30 -7.79 6.11
CA LEU A 32 -22.36 -7.57 5.13
C LEU A 32 -23.11 -8.86 4.79
N ILE A 33 -22.38 -9.91 4.43
CA ILE A 33 -22.95 -11.19 4.02
C ILE A 33 -23.75 -11.80 5.19
N SER A 34 -23.18 -11.84 6.40
CA SER A 34 -23.91 -12.38 7.56
C SER A 34 -25.18 -11.59 7.88
N ALA A 35 -25.18 -10.26 7.68
CA ALA A 35 -26.37 -9.43 7.82
C ALA A 35 -27.44 -9.73 6.76
N LEU A 36 -27.04 -9.92 5.49
CA LEU A 36 -27.96 -10.27 4.40
C LEU A 36 -28.65 -11.63 4.62
N PHE A 37 -27.94 -12.60 5.21
CA PHE A 37 -28.48 -13.92 5.54
C PHE A 37 -29.16 -13.99 6.92
N GLY A 38 -29.28 -12.88 7.65
CA GLY A 38 -29.92 -12.84 8.96
C GLY A 38 -29.16 -13.57 10.08
N VAL A 39 -27.88 -13.89 9.86
CA VAL A 39 -26.99 -14.59 10.83
C VAL A 39 -25.92 -13.67 11.40
N TYR A 40 -26.11 -12.36 11.30
CA TYR A 40 -25.18 -11.35 11.82
C TYR A 40 -24.93 -11.53 13.32
N ARG A 41 -23.66 -11.41 13.71
CA ARG A 41 -23.22 -11.36 15.09
C ARG A 41 -22.34 -10.14 15.30
N PRO A 42 -22.49 -9.40 16.44
CA PRO A 42 -21.61 -8.28 16.78
C PRO A 42 -20.11 -8.66 16.75
N ALA A 43 -19.80 -9.92 17.06
CA ALA A 43 -18.44 -10.47 16.99
C ALA A 43 -17.77 -10.29 15.62
N PHE A 44 -18.52 -10.32 14.52
CA PHE A 44 -17.97 -10.14 13.17
C PHE A 44 -17.54 -8.70 12.93
N ALA A 45 -18.34 -7.73 13.38
CA ALA A 45 -17.98 -6.32 13.30
C ALA A 45 -16.80 -5.99 14.23
N SER A 46 -16.76 -6.54 15.44
CA SER A 46 -15.59 -6.37 16.33
C SER A 46 -14.30 -6.96 15.73
N LEU A 47 -14.38 -8.12 15.08
CA LEU A 47 -13.25 -8.72 14.38
C LEU A 47 -12.76 -7.81 13.24
N ALA A 48 -13.68 -7.30 12.42
CA ALA A 48 -13.35 -6.37 11.35
C ALA A 48 -12.69 -5.09 11.87
N LEU A 49 -13.17 -4.52 12.97
CA LEU A 49 -12.58 -3.33 13.61
C LEU A 49 -11.15 -3.58 14.09
N VAL A 50 -10.91 -4.72 14.75
CA VAL A 50 -9.55 -5.10 15.23
C VAL A 50 -8.60 -5.27 14.05
N LEU A 51 -9.03 -5.97 12.99
CA LEU A 51 -8.22 -6.18 11.79
C LEU A 51 -7.96 -4.87 11.03
N LEU A 52 -8.94 -3.96 10.97
CA LEU A 52 -8.77 -2.64 10.39
C LEU A 52 -7.76 -1.79 11.18
N ALA A 53 -7.85 -1.78 12.51
CA ALA A 53 -6.91 -1.05 13.37
C ALA A 53 -5.49 -1.62 13.23
N LEU A 54 -5.34 -2.94 13.25
CA LEU A 54 -4.06 -3.61 13.04
C LEU A 54 -3.50 -3.31 11.64
N GLY A 55 -4.35 -3.42 10.61
CA GLY A 55 -3.98 -3.13 9.23
C GLY A 55 -3.53 -1.68 9.05
N PHE A 56 -4.21 -0.74 9.70
CA PHE A 56 -3.86 0.67 9.66
C PHE A 56 -2.50 0.94 10.30
N ALA A 57 -2.26 0.34 11.48
CA ALA A 57 -0.98 0.45 12.18
C ALA A 57 0.18 -0.13 11.34
N ILE A 58 0.01 -1.33 10.78
CA ILE A 58 1.00 -1.96 9.89
C ILE A 58 1.23 -1.10 8.66
N LYS A 59 0.19 -0.53 8.06
CA LYS A 59 0.33 0.29 6.85
C LYS A 59 1.05 1.61 7.12
N LEU A 60 0.79 2.23 8.27
CA LEU A 60 1.52 3.43 8.70
C LEU A 60 3.00 3.11 8.98
N ALA A 61 3.29 1.99 9.63
CA ALA A 61 4.66 1.52 9.83
C ALA A 61 5.36 1.22 8.50
N TYR A 62 4.66 0.59 7.55
CA TYR A 62 5.15 0.33 6.21
C TYR A 62 5.51 1.63 5.48
N TRP A 63 4.62 2.63 5.47
CA TRP A 63 4.89 3.91 4.83
C TRP A 63 6.09 4.63 5.46
N ARG A 64 6.18 4.66 6.80
CA ARG A 64 7.34 5.22 7.50
C ARG A 64 8.64 4.49 7.14
N GLN A 65 8.60 3.16 7.02
CA GLN A 65 9.76 2.37 6.65
C GLN A 65 10.22 2.70 5.23
N ILE A 66 9.32 2.68 4.23
CA ILE A 66 9.73 2.94 2.85
C ILE A 66 10.19 4.38 2.63
N ASP A 67 9.66 5.34 3.38
CA ASP A 67 10.04 6.76 3.32
C ASP A 67 11.43 7.03 3.93
N THR A 68 11.87 6.21 4.89
CA THR A 68 13.15 6.39 5.60
C THR A 68 14.26 5.48 5.09
N GLU A 69 13.90 4.39 4.42
CA GLU A 69 14.85 3.40 3.96
C GLU A 69 15.64 3.94 2.76
N ARG A 70 16.97 3.83 2.84
CA ARG A 70 17.92 4.36 1.86
C ARG A 70 18.15 3.37 0.70
N PRO A 71 18.65 3.84 -0.45
CA PRO A 71 19.17 2.96 -1.50
C PRO A 71 20.13 1.91 -0.96
N ARG A 72 19.96 0.64 -1.40
CA ARG A 72 20.88 -0.45 -1.04
C ARG A 72 22.17 -0.44 -1.87
N SER A 73 22.19 0.26 -2.99
CA SER A 73 23.35 0.41 -3.88
C SER A 73 23.39 1.83 -4.45
N THR A 74 24.59 2.32 -4.72
CA THR A 74 24.84 3.55 -5.48
C THR A 74 25.37 3.19 -6.88
N LEU A 75 25.52 4.18 -7.76
CA LEU A 75 26.19 4.00 -9.06
C LEU A 75 27.60 3.43 -8.88
N GLY A 76 28.36 3.93 -7.90
CA GLY A 76 29.71 3.47 -7.62
C GLY A 76 29.76 2.01 -7.18
N THR A 77 28.92 1.61 -6.21
CA THR A 77 28.91 0.22 -5.74
C THR A 77 28.33 -0.74 -6.78
N ALA A 78 27.38 -0.28 -7.61
CA ALA A 78 26.78 -1.08 -8.68
C ALA A 78 27.74 -1.30 -9.87
N THR A 79 28.74 -0.43 -10.06
CA THR A 79 29.76 -0.51 -11.12
C THR A 79 31.13 -0.96 -10.60
N GLY A 80 31.33 -1.03 -9.28
CA GLY A 80 32.63 -1.30 -8.67
C GLY A 80 33.65 -0.17 -8.82
N LEU A 81 33.18 1.03 -9.17
CA LEU A 81 34.01 2.21 -9.43
C LEU A 81 34.06 3.18 -8.25
N ASP A 82 33.39 2.88 -7.13
CA ASP A 82 33.38 3.71 -5.92
C ASP A 82 34.78 4.00 -5.37
N ARG A 83 35.72 3.05 -5.52
CA ARG A 83 37.13 3.20 -5.15
C ARG A 83 37.86 4.33 -5.89
N PHE A 84 37.30 4.81 -7.01
CA PHE A 84 37.87 5.89 -7.82
C PHE A 84 37.22 7.26 -7.56
N GLY A 85 36.30 7.35 -6.59
CA GLY A 85 35.62 8.60 -6.22
C GLY A 85 34.14 8.62 -6.57
N GLU A 86 33.56 9.83 -6.65
CA GLU A 86 32.14 10.01 -6.96
C GLU A 86 31.84 9.66 -8.42
N VAL A 87 31.09 8.56 -8.61
CA VAL A 87 30.72 8.07 -9.93
C VAL A 87 29.48 8.82 -10.44
N ARG A 88 29.67 9.57 -11.52
CA ARG A 88 28.60 10.28 -12.24
C ARG A 88 28.37 9.69 -13.63
N LEU A 89 27.13 9.79 -14.10
CA LEU A 89 26.77 9.39 -15.45
C LEU A 89 27.42 10.35 -16.46
N LEU A 90 28.19 9.84 -17.42
CA LEU A 90 28.76 10.65 -18.52
C LEU A 90 27.74 10.86 -19.64
N GLU A 91 27.13 9.76 -20.08
CA GLU A 91 26.09 9.74 -21.12
C GLU A 91 25.07 8.64 -20.79
N MET A 92 23.83 8.82 -21.25
CA MET A 92 22.82 7.77 -21.09
C MET A 92 23.14 6.56 -21.98
N PRO A 93 22.79 5.33 -21.57
CA PRO A 93 23.06 4.13 -22.37
C PRO A 93 22.31 4.09 -23.71
N HIS A 94 21.33 4.98 -23.88
CA HIS A 94 20.46 5.05 -25.05
C HIS A 94 20.06 6.51 -25.32
N THR A 95 19.87 6.81 -26.60
CA THR A 95 19.46 8.13 -27.10
C THR A 95 17.94 8.37 -26.97
N GLU A 96 17.15 7.29 -26.87
CA GLU A 96 15.69 7.33 -26.72
C GLU A 96 15.22 6.71 -25.40
N GLU A 97 14.05 7.15 -24.91
CA GLU A 97 13.42 6.57 -23.73
C GLU A 97 12.95 5.14 -23.97
N ASN A 98 13.51 4.19 -23.22
CA ASN A 98 13.07 2.80 -23.26
C ASN A 98 11.82 2.56 -22.39
N PHE A 99 11.25 1.36 -22.49
CA PHE A 99 10.09 0.93 -21.69
C PHE A 99 10.30 1.11 -20.18
N ILE A 100 11.51 0.81 -19.68
CA ILE A 100 11.82 0.88 -18.24
C ILE A 100 11.78 2.34 -17.76
N MET A 101 12.24 3.31 -18.54
CA MET A 101 12.16 4.73 -18.17
C MET A 101 10.74 5.26 -18.14
N ARG A 102 9.87 4.77 -19.01
CA ARG A 102 8.44 5.15 -19.04
C ARG A 102 7.68 4.50 -17.89
N GLU A 103 7.85 3.19 -17.70
CA GLU A 103 7.02 2.38 -16.80
C GLU A 103 7.60 2.24 -15.38
N MET A 104 8.91 2.27 -15.20
CA MET A 104 9.55 2.22 -13.87
C MET A 104 10.04 3.62 -13.45
N GLY A 105 9.89 4.61 -14.34
CA GLY A 105 10.28 5.97 -14.08
C GLY A 105 9.18 6.88 -13.54
N TYR A 106 7.96 6.38 -13.30
CA TYR A 106 6.75 7.15 -12.95
C TYR A 106 7.01 8.34 -12.01
N ALA A 107 7.00 9.55 -12.57
CA ALA A 107 7.08 10.79 -11.80
C ALA A 107 5.71 11.19 -11.20
N VAL A 108 4.61 10.78 -11.84
CA VAL A 108 3.24 11.15 -11.44
C VAL A 108 2.87 10.60 -10.07
N ALA A 109 3.27 9.35 -9.79
CA ALA A 109 3.06 8.71 -8.50
C ALA A 109 3.73 9.49 -7.36
N ARG A 110 4.98 9.93 -7.54
CA ARG A 110 5.72 10.69 -6.52
C ARG A 110 5.08 12.05 -6.21
N LYS A 111 4.58 12.76 -7.22
CA LYS A 111 3.95 14.08 -7.04
C LYS A 111 2.65 14.01 -6.24
N HIS A 112 1.90 12.92 -6.36
CA HIS A 112 0.58 12.77 -5.73
C HIS A 112 0.51 11.71 -4.63
N ALA A 113 1.63 11.01 -4.35
CA ALA A 113 1.71 9.91 -3.40
C ALA A 113 1.09 10.27 -2.05
N ARG A 114 1.46 11.42 -1.48
CA ARG A 114 0.93 11.86 -0.17
C ARG A 114 -0.59 12.03 -0.18
N ARG A 115 -1.16 12.62 -1.25
CA ARG A 115 -2.62 12.79 -1.37
C ARG A 115 -3.32 11.45 -1.52
N LEU A 116 -2.77 10.56 -2.34
CA LEU A 116 -3.32 9.21 -2.54
C LEU A 116 -3.21 8.34 -1.29
N ARG A 117 -2.14 8.45 -0.50
CA ARG A 117 -2.02 7.82 0.82
C ARG A 117 -3.12 8.27 1.77
N ILE A 118 -3.44 9.56 1.77
CA ILE A 118 -4.56 10.10 2.59
C ILE A 118 -5.89 9.51 2.10
N VAL A 119 -6.14 9.51 0.79
CA VAL A 119 -7.38 8.92 0.23
C VAL A 119 -7.49 7.44 0.57
N ALA A 120 -6.42 6.67 0.38
CA ALA A 120 -6.37 5.25 0.78
C ALA A 120 -6.60 5.08 2.29
N ALA A 121 -5.97 5.91 3.12
CA ALA A 121 -6.12 5.85 4.57
C ALA A 121 -7.57 6.11 5.01
N LEU A 122 -8.18 7.15 4.45
CA LEU A 122 -9.55 7.54 4.77
C LEU A 122 -10.56 6.50 4.26
N ALA A 123 -10.43 6.07 3.02
CA ALA A 123 -11.39 5.16 2.39
C ALA A 123 -11.26 3.70 2.88
N LEU A 124 -10.04 3.22 3.12
CA LEU A 124 -9.78 1.83 3.53
C LEU A 124 -9.93 1.60 5.04
N PHE A 125 -9.54 2.59 5.86
CA PHE A 125 -9.49 2.41 7.30
C PHE A 125 -10.51 3.29 8.02
N VAL A 126 -10.40 4.62 7.89
CA VAL A 126 -11.18 5.55 8.74
C VAL A 126 -12.68 5.43 8.50
N ALA A 127 -13.12 5.47 7.24
CA ALA A 127 -14.54 5.36 6.92
C ALA A 127 -15.11 3.99 7.33
N PRO A 128 -14.50 2.84 6.96
CA PRO A 128 -14.98 1.54 7.44
C PRO A 128 -14.95 1.37 8.97
N LEU A 129 -13.94 1.91 9.67
CA LEU A 129 -13.89 1.91 11.13
C LEU A 129 -15.11 2.60 11.74
N ILE A 130 -15.41 3.81 11.27
CA ILE A 130 -16.55 4.59 11.77
C ILE A 130 -17.86 3.89 11.44
N LEU A 131 -18.05 3.45 10.19
CA LEU A 131 -19.28 2.80 9.74
C LEU A 131 -19.57 1.51 10.52
N LEU A 132 -18.57 0.67 10.76
CA LEU A 132 -18.74 -0.57 11.51
C LEU A 132 -18.89 -0.33 13.03
N ALA A 133 -18.25 0.70 13.58
CA ALA A 133 -18.47 1.09 14.97
C ALA A 133 -19.90 1.60 15.19
N VAL A 134 -20.43 2.40 14.25
CA VAL A 134 -21.82 2.83 14.26
C VAL A 134 -22.77 1.64 14.10
N ALA A 135 -22.44 0.66 13.25
CA ALA A 135 -23.26 -0.56 13.09
C ALA A 135 -23.34 -1.40 14.37
N LEU A 136 -22.26 -1.45 15.16
CA LEU A 136 -22.29 -2.08 16.49
C LEU A 136 -23.20 -1.34 17.47
N TRP A 137 -23.15 0.00 17.45
CA TRP A 137 -23.93 0.83 18.38
C TRP A 137 -25.42 0.88 18.02
N ALA A 138 -25.75 1.03 16.75
CA ALA A 138 -27.13 1.13 16.25
C ALA A 138 -27.85 -0.24 16.15
N GLY A 139 -27.12 -1.34 16.28
CA GLY A 139 -27.66 -2.69 16.33
C GLY A 139 -27.87 -3.36 14.95
N PRO A 140 -28.35 -4.62 14.94
CA PRO A 140 -28.35 -5.48 13.75
C PRO A 140 -29.12 -4.94 12.54
N SER A 141 -30.18 -4.16 12.77
CA SER A 141 -30.99 -3.56 11.69
C SER A 141 -30.20 -2.61 10.80
N SER A 142 -29.16 -1.97 11.34
CA SER A 142 -28.28 -1.05 10.61
C SER A 142 -27.15 -1.75 9.85
N ALA A 143 -26.89 -3.03 10.14
CA ALA A 143 -25.70 -3.76 9.67
C ALA A 143 -25.67 -3.93 8.15
N ILE A 144 -26.82 -4.06 7.50
CA ILE A 144 -26.89 -4.17 6.03
C ILE A 144 -26.47 -2.86 5.38
N ALA A 145 -27.14 -1.75 5.71
CA ALA A 145 -26.87 -0.45 5.10
C ALA A 145 -25.42 0.01 5.35
N LEU A 146 -24.96 -0.08 6.61
CA LEU A 146 -23.60 0.30 6.98
C LEU A 146 -22.55 -0.68 6.44
N GLY A 147 -22.87 -1.97 6.34
CA GLY A 147 -22.01 -2.99 5.75
C GLY A 147 -21.79 -2.76 4.24
N ILE A 148 -22.82 -2.34 3.50
CA ILE A 148 -22.69 -1.96 2.09
C ILE A 148 -21.75 -0.77 1.95
N LEU A 149 -21.99 0.30 2.71
CA LEU A 149 -21.14 1.50 2.66
C LEU A 149 -19.69 1.20 3.05
N ALA A 150 -19.48 0.39 4.09
CA ALA A 150 -18.15 -0.02 4.53
C ALA A 150 -17.44 -0.85 3.46
N THR A 151 -18.15 -1.77 2.80
CA THR A 151 -17.61 -2.60 1.72
C THR A 151 -17.21 -1.76 0.51
N LEU A 152 -18.08 -0.85 0.05
CA LEU A 152 -17.77 0.03 -1.08
C LEU A 152 -16.59 0.94 -0.77
N SER A 153 -16.58 1.57 0.41
CA SER A 153 -15.48 2.43 0.83
C SER A 153 -14.16 1.66 0.89
N ALA A 154 -14.16 0.49 1.54
CA ALA A 154 -12.97 -0.34 1.66
C ALA A 154 -12.51 -0.87 0.29
N GLY A 155 -13.45 -1.18 -0.61
CA GLY A 155 -13.16 -1.59 -1.99
C GLY A 155 -12.42 -0.51 -2.79
N VAL A 156 -12.88 0.74 -2.70
CA VAL A 156 -12.17 1.88 -3.30
C VAL A 156 -10.81 2.08 -2.61
N GLY A 157 -10.78 2.06 -1.28
CA GLY A 157 -9.57 2.25 -0.49
C GLY A 157 -8.48 1.22 -0.79
N ILE A 158 -8.83 -0.06 -0.91
CA ILE A 158 -7.88 -1.13 -1.23
C ILE A 158 -7.41 -1.03 -2.68
N ALA A 159 -8.27 -0.66 -3.63
CA ALA A 159 -7.86 -0.46 -5.02
C ALA A 159 -6.80 0.66 -5.14
N VAL A 160 -7.03 1.78 -4.46
CA VAL A 160 -6.07 2.90 -4.42
C VAL A 160 -4.79 2.49 -3.69
N GLU A 161 -4.89 1.77 -2.57
CA GLU A 161 -3.72 1.29 -1.82
C GLU A 161 -2.85 0.35 -2.67
N ARG A 162 -3.47 -0.59 -3.38
CA ARG A 162 -2.76 -1.54 -4.25
C ARG A 162 -2.12 -0.83 -5.44
N TRP A 163 -2.85 0.06 -6.08
CA TRP A 163 -2.29 0.89 -7.15
C TRP A 163 -1.07 1.70 -6.65
N LEU A 164 -1.19 2.34 -5.48
CA LEU A 164 -0.10 3.11 -4.88
C LEU A 164 1.12 2.23 -4.56
N PHE A 165 0.91 1.02 -4.03
CA PHE A 165 1.99 0.07 -3.75
C PHE A 165 2.83 -0.27 -5.00
N PHE A 166 2.19 -0.38 -6.17
CA PHE A 166 2.90 -0.57 -7.43
C PHE A 166 3.52 0.73 -7.94
N ALA A 167 2.80 1.85 -7.83
CA ALA A 167 3.24 3.15 -8.35
C ALA A 167 4.42 3.76 -7.58
N GLU A 168 4.58 3.43 -6.30
CA GLU A 168 5.70 3.86 -5.44
C GLU A 168 6.94 2.95 -5.55
N ALA A 169 6.88 1.89 -6.34
CA ALA A 169 7.99 0.96 -6.52
C ALA A 169 9.19 1.63 -7.21
N THR A 170 10.37 1.55 -6.60
CA THR A 170 11.63 1.96 -7.24
C THR A 170 12.47 0.74 -7.55
N HIS A 171 12.75 0.53 -8.84
CA HIS A 171 13.56 -0.60 -9.29
C HIS A 171 15.05 -0.26 -9.22
N ALA A 172 15.88 -1.20 -8.74
CA ALA A 172 17.33 -1.00 -8.60
C ALA A 172 18.05 -0.66 -9.93
N SER A 173 17.47 -1.05 -11.07
CA SER A 173 18.00 -0.70 -12.40
C SER A 173 18.02 0.81 -12.67
N MET A 174 17.17 1.59 -11.98
CA MET A 174 17.15 3.04 -12.14
C MET A 174 18.44 3.72 -11.68
N ILE A 175 19.26 3.05 -10.86
CA ILE A 175 20.59 3.50 -10.45
C ILE A 175 21.49 3.71 -11.68
N TYR A 176 21.45 2.79 -12.65
CA TYR A 176 22.26 2.88 -13.88
C TYR A 176 21.84 4.03 -14.80
N TYR A 177 20.67 4.61 -14.59
CA TYR A 177 20.15 5.75 -15.34
C TYR A 177 20.41 7.09 -14.65
N GLY A 178 21.31 7.14 -13.67
CA GLY A 178 21.63 8.39 -12.96
C GLY A 178 20.53 8.88 -12.03
N ARG A 179 19.45 8.11 -11.82
CA ARG A 179 18.51 8.40 -10.75
C ARG A 179 19.05 7.86 -9.45
N THR A 180 19.27 8.76 -8.50
CA THR A 180 19.39 8.38 -7.10
C THR A 180 18.16 7.56 -6.72
N ALA A 181 18.39 6.35 -6.22
CA ALA A 181 17.35 5.40 -5.84
C ALA A 181 16.57 5.84 -4.58
#